data_AF-A0A6G7YBY6-F1
#
_entry.id   AF-A0A6G7YBY6-F1
#
_cell.length_a   1.000
_cell.length_b   1.000
_cell.length_c   1.000
_cell.angle_alpha   90.00
_cell.angle_beta   90.00
_cell.angle_gamma   90.00
#
_symmetry.space_group_name_H-M   'P 1'
#
loop_
_entity.id
_entity.type
_entity.pdbx_description
1 polymer ?
#
loop_
_entity_poly.entity_id
_entity_poly.type
_entity_poly.pdbx_seq_one_letter_code
_entity_poly.pdbx_strand_id
1 'polypeptide(L)'
;MNEHEEPSTRLSISPPLDEGEVMFLAGFSREPVPGHGGHGPDEQDRGGGGRPARIWPGQPAAPSPWVPCRGGCCLVLAAPRPGITVAGQWLRFLLEEFLPQPGRLSGWVLVVGTPGRRPGLLMVERGDVFEGQLGDSLGWSG
;
A
#
# COMPACT_ATOMS: atom_id res chain seq x y z
N MET A 1 -14.33 -24.36 14.02
CA MET A 1 -13.98 -24.04 12.63
C MET A 1 -13.02 -22.88 12.71
N ASN A 2 -11.71 -23.15 12.60
CA ASN A 2 -10.69 -22.10 12.65
C ASN A 2 -10.53 -21.55 11.24
N GLU A 3 -11.25 -20.49 10.94
CA GLU A 3 -10.91 -19.62 9.81
C GLU A 3 -9.58 -18.98 10.19
N HIS A 4 -8.49 -19.49 9.62
CA HIS A 4 -7.24 -18.75 9.55
C HIS A 4 -7.56 -17.50 8.75
N GLU A 5 -7.97 -16.43 9.46
CA GLU A 5 -8.13 -15.11 8.88
C GLU A 5 -6.74 -14.70 8.40
N GLU A 6 -6.46 -14.92 7.12
CA GLU A 6 -5.19 -14.55 6.52
C GLU A 6 -5.00 -13.05 6.78
N PRO A 7 -3.83 -12.63 7.29
CA PRO A 7 -3.61 -11.23 7.61
C PRO A 7 -3.86 -10.41 6.36
N SER A 8 -4.85 -9.51 6.43
CA SER A 8 -5.25 -8.71 5.29
C SER A 8 -4.04 -7.89 4.82
N THR A 9 -3.69 -8.05 3.54
CA THR A 9 -2.63 -7.29 2.86
C THR A 9 -3.22 -6.27 1.87
N ARG A 10 -4.54 -6.10 1.91
CA ARG A 10 -5.30 -5.34 0.91
C ARG A 10 -6.29 -4.39 1.57
N LEU A 11 -6.40 -3.19 1.01
CA LEU A 11 -7.44 -2.21 1.30
C LEU A 11 -8.41 -2.18 0.11
N SER A 12 -9.70 -2.03 0.37
CA SER A 12 -10.75 -2.00 -0.66
C SER A 12 -10.94 -0.58 -1.20
N ILE A 13 -11.12 -0.45 -2.51
CA ILE A 13 -11.41 0.81 -3.21
C ILE A 13 -12.82 0.77 -3.79
N SER A 14 -13.63 1.79 -3.54
CA SER A 14 -15.00 1.92 -4.05
C SER A 14 -15.38 3.38 -4.35
N PRO A 15 -15.77 3.73 -5.60
CA PRO A 15 -15.81 2.86 -6.78
C PRO A 15 -14.39 2.43 -7.22
N PRO A 16 -14.25 1.29 -7.94
CA PRO A 16 -12.96 0.82 -8.45
C PRO A 16 -12.25 1.89 -9.29
N LEU A 17 -10.92 1.88 -9.26
CA LEU A 17 -10.10 2.71 -10.13
C LEU A 17 -10.26 2.33 -11.60
N ASP A 18 -10.23 3.31 -12.49
CA ASP A 18 -10.09 3.06 -13.92
C ASP A 18 -8.64 2.70 -14.32
N GLU A 19 -8.44 2.29 -15.57
CA GLU A 19 -7.13 1.86 -16.08
C GLU A 19 -6.07 2.97 -15.98
N GLY A 20 -6.45 4.23 -16.22
CA GLY A 20 -5.54 5.37 -16.13
C GLY A 20 -5.12 5.65 -14.68
N GLU A 21 -6.07 5.58 -13.75
CA GLU A 21 -5.83 5.69 -12.31
C GLU A 21 -4.92 4.56 -11.80
N VAL A 22 -5.14 3.31 -12.23
CA VAL A 22 -4.27 2.16 -11.90
C VAL A 22 -2.84 2.40 -12.39
N MET A 23 -2.66 2.80 -13.65
CA MET A 23 -1.34 3.05 -14.22
C MET A 23 -0.62 4.22 -13.55
N PHE A 24 -1.35 5.29 -13.23
CA PHE A 24 -0.82 6.44 -12.52
C PHE A 24 -0.33 6.06 -11.12
N LEU A 25 -1.16 5.37 -10.32
CA LEU A 25 -0.80 4.96 -8.97
C LEU A 25 0.36 3.96 -8.96
N ALA A 26 0.37 3.00 -9.90
CA ALA A 26 1.48 2.06 -10.07
C ALA A 26 2.82 2.78 -10.33
N GLY A 27 2.78 3.95 -10.99
CA GLY A 27 3.95 4.80 -11.21
C GLY A 27 4.64 5.27 -9.93
N PHE A 28 3.95 5.32 -8.77
CA PHE A 28 4.58 5.69 -7.50
C PHE A 28 5.41 4.56 -6.87
N SER A 29 5.16 3.32 -7.25
CA SER A 29 5.76 2.13 -6.63
C SER A 29 7.04 1.68 -7.31
N ARG A 30 7.83 0.84 -6.63
CA ARG A 30 8.94 0.08 -7.27
C ARG A 30 8.51 -1.32 -7.70
N GLU A 31 7.45 -1.83 -7.10
CA GLU A 31 6.98 -3.19 -7.30
C GLU A 31 6.10 -3.27 -8.56
N PRO A 32 6.19 -4.38 -9.31
CA PRO A 32 5.30 -4.61 -10.44
C PRO A 32 3.85 -4.79 -9.96
N VAL A 33 2.90 -4.42 -10.81
CA VAL A 33 1.47 -4.66 -10.55
C VAL A 33 1.22 -6.17 -10.45
N PRO A 34 0.69 -6.68 -9.31
CA PRO A 34 0.41 -8.10 -9.17
C PRO A 34 -0.52 -8.60 -10.28
N GLY A 35 -0.12 -9.68 -10.97
CA GLY A 35 -0.89 -10.27 -12.07
C GLY A 35 -0.57 -9.72 -13.47
N HIS A 36 0.37 -8.77 -13.59
CA HIS A 36 1.00 -8.46 -14.87
C HIS A 36 2.13 -9.47 -15.10
N GLY A 37 1.81 -10.60 -15.73
CA GLY A 37 2.80 -11.58 -16.17
C GLY A 37 3.67 -10.97 -17.25
N GLY A 38 4.75 -10.31 -16.86
CA GLY A 38 5.77 -9.84 -17.78
C GLY A 38 6.50 -11.03 -18.38
N HIS A 39 6.16 -11.38 -19.62
CA HIS A 39 7.11 -12.05 -20.50
C HIS A 39 8.20 -11.00 -20.82
N GLY A 40 9.24 -10.95 -20.00
CA GLY A 40 10.42 -10.16 -20.31
C GLY A 40 11.33 -10.99 -21.23
N PRO A 41 11.64 -10.56 -22.46
CA PRO A 41 12.85 -11.00 -23.10
C PRO A 41 14.04 -10.47 -22.28
N ASP A 42 15.15 -11.19 -22.41
CA ASP A 42 16.48 -10.91 -21.89
C ASP A 42 16.93 -9.44 -22.13
N GLU A 43 18.06 -9.07 -21.53
CA GLU A 43 18.88 -7.89 -21.90
C GLU A 43 18.70 -6.58 -21.07
N GLN A 44 19.35 -6.57 -19.91
CA GLN A 44 20.49 -5.70 -19.62
C GLN A 44 20.43 -4.24 -20.16
N ASP A 45 19.75 -3.33 -19.42
CA ASP A 45 19.96 -1.89 -19.56
C ASP A 45 20.63 -1.31 -18.29
N ARG A 46 21.94 -1.18 -18.36
CA ARG A 46 22.75 -0.27 -17.53
C ARG A 46 22.78 1.08 -18.23
N GLY A 47 21.75 1.90 -18.04
CA GLY A 47 21.67 3.23 -18.63
C GLY A 47 20.75 4.14 -17.83
N GLY A 48 21.30 5.21 -17.25
CA GLY A 48 20.55 6.16 -16.43
C GLY A 48 19.42 6.86 -17.19
N GLY A 49 18.22 6.29 -17.15
CA GLY A 49 16.98 6.99 -17.46
C GLY A 49 16.53 7.79 -16.25
N GLY A 50 16.65 9.12 -16.30
CA GLY A 50 16.25 10.02 -15.23
C GLY A 50 14.86 9.69 -14.73
N ARG A 51 14.75 9.29 -13.45
CA ARG A 51 13.45 9.18 -12.79
C ARG A 51 12.79 10.55 -12.93
N PRO A 52 11.58 10.67 -13.51
CA PRO A 52 10.91 11.95 -13.57
C PRO A 52 10.89 12.51 -12.15
N ALA A 53 11.37 13.74 -11.97
CA ALA A 53 11.45 14.39 -10.69
C ALA A 53 10.02 14.43 -10.12
N ARG A 54 9.74 13.54 -9.16
CA ARG A 54 8.43 13.38 -8.56
C ARG A 54 8.29 14.45 -7.49
N ILE A 55 7.77 15.61 -7.87
CA ILE A 55 7.57 16.73 -6.95
C ILE A 55 6.10 17.12 -6.98
N TRP A 56 5.24 16.19 -6.55
CA TRP A 56 3.94 16.59 -6.04
C TRP A 56 4.16 17.14 -4.62
N PRO A 57 3.69 18.36 -4.29
CA PRO A 57 3.84 18.91 -2.95
C PRO A 57 3.32 17.94 -1.88
N GLY A 58 4.11 17.64 -0.86
CA GLY A 58 3.71 16.69 0.20
C GLY A 58 3.88 15.20 -0.16
N GLN A 59 4.34 14.87 -1.38
CA GLN A 59 4.63 13.48 -1.72
C GLN A 59 5.74 12.89 -0.84
N PRO A 60 5.55 11.70 -0.25
CA PRO A 60 6.61 11.05 0.49
C PRO A 60 7.85 10.76 -0.39
N ALA A 61 9.04 10.95 0.19
CA ALA A 61 10.31 10.79 -0.51
C ALA A 61 10.63 9.34 -0.89
N ALA A 62 10.24 8.39 -0.05
CA ALA A 62 10.37 6.96 -0.33
C ALA A 62 9.32 6.53 -1.37
N PRO A 63 9.61 5.55 -2.25
CA PRO A 63 8.60 5.02 -3.17
C PRO A 63 7.37 4.47 -2.44
N SER A 64 6.22 4.50 -3.11
CA SER A 64 4.98 3.95 -2.54
C SER A 64 5.14 2.45 -2.29
N PRO A 65 4.77 1.96 -1.10
CA PRO A 65 4.69 0.53 -0.84
C PRO A 65 3.35 -0.08 -1.28
N TRP A 66 2.43 0.76 -1.76
CA TRP A 66 1.08 0.42 -2.16
C TRP A 66 0.95 0.31 -3.67
N VAL A 67 0.36 -0.77 -4.16
CA VAL A 67 0.16 -1.02 -5.59
C VAL A 67 -1.32 -1.32 -5.83
N PRO A 68 -1.97 -0.71 -6.84
CA PRO A 68 -3.35 -1.04 -7.13
C PRO A 68 -3.40 -2.45 -7.73
N CYS A 69 -4.45 -3.22 -7.43
CA CYS A 69 -4.69 -4.45 -8.17
C CYS A 69 -5.09 -4.13 -9.61
N ARG A 70 -4.96 -5.12 -10.50
CA ARG A 70 -5.33 -4.98 -11.92
C ARG A 70 -6.76 -4.50 -12.13
N GLY A 71 -7.70 -4.90 -11.27
CA GLY A 71 -9.10 -4.52 -11.38
C GLY A 71 -9.45 -3.18 -10.75
N GLY A 72 -8.48 -2.43 -10.20
CA GLY A 72 -8.71 -1.15 -9.53
C GLY A 72 -9.52 -1.22 -8.23
N CYS A 73 -9.94 -2.41 -7.80
CA CYS A 73 -10.84 -2.58 -6.66
C CYS A 73 -10.14 -2.66 -5.31
N CYS A 74 -8.82 -2.78 -5.28
CA CYS A 74 -8.06 -2.81 -4.03
C CYS A 74 -6.64 -2.29 -4.18
N LEU A 75 -6.08 -1.84 -3.05
CA LEU A 75 -4.71 -1.41 -2.88
C LEU A 75 -3.96 -2.48 -2.07
N VAL A 76 -2.88 -3.00 -2.62
CA VAL A 76 -2.10 -4.09 -2.03
C VAL A 76 -0.82 -3.54 -1.44
N LEU A 77 -0.48 -3.96 -0.22
CA LEU A 77 0.83 -3.69 0.37
C LEU A 77 1.87 -4.63 -0.25
N ALA A 78 2.56 -4.16 -1.29
CA ALA A 78 3.47 -4.99 -2.09
C ALA A 78 4.91 -4.95 -1.57
N ALA A 79 5.33 -3.84 -0.95
CA ALA A 79 6.68 -3.75 -0.42
C ALA A 79 6.87 -4.75 0.74
N PRO A 80 7.99 -5.50 0.77
CA PRO A 80 8.18 -6.56 1.77
C PRO A 80 8.41 -6.04 3.19
N ARG A 81 8.97 -4.82 3.33
CA ARG A 81 9.32 -4.21 4.63
C ARG A 81 9.19 -2.69 4.60
N PRO A 82 7.99 -2.14 4.37
CA PRO A 82 7.83 -0.70 4.19
C PRO A 82 7.98 0.07 5.49
N GLY A 83 7.68 -0.56 6.62
CA GLY A 83 7.51 0.12 7.91
C GLY A 83 6.17 0.84 7.97
N ILE A 84 5.51 0.77 9.14
CA ILE A 84 4.15 1.30 9.34
C ILE A 84 4.05 2.79 9.02
N THR A 85 5.04 3.58 9.42
CA THR A 85 5.04 5.03 9.22
C THR A 85 5.10 5.41 7.74
N VAL A 86 5.96 4.76 6.95
CA VAL A 86 6.06 5.05 5.50
C VAL A 86 4.79 4.63 4.78
N ALA A 87 4.26 3.44 5.11
CA ALA A 87 3.01 2.96 4.54
C ALA A 87 1.84 3.89 4.91
N GLY A 88 1.74 4.35 6.16
CA GLY A 88 0.72 5.29 6.62
C GLY A 88 0.84 6.68 5.99
N GLN A 89 2.06 7.22 5.85
CA GLN A 89 2.31 8.50 5.16
C GLN A 89 1.83 8.47 3.71
N TRP A 90 2.11 7.38 2.99
CA TRP A 90 1.60 7.20 1.63
C TRP A 90 0.08 7.10 1.57
N LEU A 91 -0.58 6.41 2.51
CA LEU A 91 -2.04 6.36 2.54
C LEU A 91 -2.65 7.75 2.75
N ARG A 92 -2.11 8.55 3.67
CA ARG A 92 -2.58 9.92 3.90
C ARG A 92 -2.44 10.78 2.65
N PHE A 93 -1.27 10.74 2.01
CA PHE A 93 -1.05 11.44 0.75
C PHE A 93 -2.03 10.98 -0.35
N LEU A 94 -2.22 9.67 -0.52
CA LEU A 94 -3.15 9.14 -1.53
C LEU A 94 -4.59 9.55 -1.22
N LEU A 95 -5.02 9.56 0.03
CA LEU A 95 -6.37 9.99 0.43
C LEU A 95 -6.59 11.49 0.21
N GLU A 96 -5.57 12.32 0.45
CA GLU A 96 -5.68 13.76 0.28
C GLU A 96 -5.62 14.18 -1.20
N GLU A 97 -4.67 13.61 -1.95
CA GLU A 97 -4.32 14.12 -3.28
C GLU A 97 -4.91 13.30 -4.44
N PHE A 98 -5.19 12.01 -4.23
CA PHE A 98 -5.60 11.11 -5.32
C PHE A 98 -7.00 10.50 -5.13
N LEU A 99 -7.38 10.20 -3.88
CA LEU A 99 -8.65 9.61 -3.48
C LEU A 99 -9.41 10.53 -2.51
N PRO A 100 -9.66 11.81 -2.86
CA PRO A 100 -10.20 12.82 -1.93
C PRO A 100 -11.63 12.54 -1.46
N GLN A 101 -12.30 11.55 -2.04
CA GLN A 101 -13.66 11.17 -1.65
C GLN A 101 -13.63 10.33 -0.37
N PRO A 102 -14.23 10.80 0.74
CA PRO A 102 -14.27 10.04 1.98
C PRO A 102 -14.93 8.67 1.78
N GLY A 103 -14.31 7.62 2.32
CA GLY A 103 -14.82 6.24 2.18
C GLY A 103 -14.48 5.57 0.84
N ARG A 104 -13.78 6.26 -0.08
CA ARG A 104 -13.32 5.64 -1.33
C ARG A 104 -12.28 4.54 -1.09
N LEU A 105 -11.52 4.63 -0.01
CA LEU A 105 -10.60 3.60 0.45
C LEU A 105 -11.00 3.17 1.87
N SER A 106 -11.03 1.86 2.13
CA SER A 106 -11.36 1.32 3.45
C SER A 106 -10.73 -0.04 3.71
N GLY A 107 -10.68 -0.42 4.99
CA GLY A 107 -10.20 -1.73 5.44
C GLY A 107 -9.00 -1.62 6.34
N TRP A 108 -8.35 -2.75 6.59
CA TRP A 108 -7.18 -2.82 7.44
C TRP A 108 -6.11 -3.70 6.82
N VAL A 109 -4.85 -3.40 7.13
CA VAL A 109 -3.69 -4.15 6.64
C VAL A 109 -2.69 -4.39 7.76
N LEU A 110 -2.20 -5.63 7.83
CA LEU A 110 -1.07 -5.98 8.66
C LEU A 110 0.24 -5.55 7.97
N VAL A 111 0.99 -4.65 8.62
CA VAL A 111 2.33 -4.25 8.19
C VAL A 111 3.34 -5.10 8.96
N VAL A 112 3.88 -6.11 8.30
CA VAL A 112 4.94 -6.94 8.89
C VAL A 112 6.18 -6.07 9.11
N GLY A 113 6.62 -6.00 10.37
CA GLY A 113 7.78 -5.24 10.78
C GLY A 113 9.09 -5.84 10.23
N THR A 114 10.16 -5.06 10.29
CA THR A 114 11.52 -5.61 10.18
C THR A 114 11.79 -6.57 11.35
N PRO A 115 12.70 -7.55 11.21
CA PRO A 115 13.10 -8.40 12.33
C PRO A 115 13.45 -7.55 13.58
N GLY A 116 12.89 -7.92 14.72
CA GLY A 116 13.05 -7.17 15.98
C GLY A 116 12.09 -5.98 16.17
N ARG A 117 11.22 -5.68 15.21
CA ARG A 117 10.09 -4.75 15.38
C ARG A 117 8.77 -5.50 15.40
N ARG A 118 7.85 -5.04 16.26
CA ARG A 118 6.49 -5.55 16.31
C ARG A 118 5.74 -5.28 15.00
N PRO A 119 4.85 -6.19 14.57
CA PRO A 119 3.98 -5.93 13.44
C PRO A 119 3.06 -4.74 13.76
N GLY A 120 2.83 -3.93 12.73
CA GLY A 120 1.92 -2.80 12.78
C GLY A 120 0.59 -3.15 12.15
N LEU A 121 -0.46 -2.46 12.56
CA LEU A 121 -1.78 -2.46 11.91
C LEU A 121 -2.02 -1.08 11.32
N LEU A 122 -2.39 -1.03 10.05
CA LEU A 122 -2.95 0.16 9.42
C LEU A 122 -4.44 -0.06 9.23
N MET A 123 -5.26 0.92 9.60
CA MET A 123 -6.69 0.91 9.36
C MET A 123 -7.08 2.21 8.64
N VAL A 124 -7.90 2.07 7.60
CA VAL A 124 -8.47 3.20 6.86
C VAL A 124 -9.97 3.18 7.02
N GLU A 125 -10.52 4.26 7.55
CA GLU A 125 -11.95 4.42 7.74
C GLU A 125 -12.33 5.87 7.46
N ARG A 126 -13.34 6.08 6.60
CA ARG A 126 -13.91 7.41 6.28
C ARG A 126 -12.89 8.48 5.86
N GLY A 127 -11.76 8.07 5.28
CA GLY A 127 -10.69 8.98 4.84
C GLY A 127 -9.61 9.24 5.90
N ASP A 128 -9.73 8.64 7.09
CA ASP A 128 -8.72 8.71 8.14
C ASP A 128 -7.81 7.47 8.11
N VAL A 129 -6.53 7.67 8.48
CA VAL A 129 -5.53 6.60 8.59
C VAL A 129 -5.08 6.45 10.03
N PHE A 130 -5.40 5.30 10.60
CA PHE A 130 -5.03 4.92 11.97
C PHE A 130 -3.84 3.95 11.95
N GLU A 131 -2.89 4.20 12.85
CA GLU A 131 -1.69 3.38 13.03
C GLU A 131 -1.75 2.72 14.42
N GLY A 132 -1.71 1.39 14.45
CA GLY A 132 -1.64 0.59 15.67
C GLY A 132 -0.40 -0.28 15.69
N GLN A 133 0.13 -0.58 16.88
CA GLN A 133 1.09 -1.67 17.06
C GLN A 133 0.35 -2.85 17.66
N LEU A 134 0.52 -4.03 17.07
CA LEU A 134 0.01 -5.25 17.68
C LEU A 134 0.95 -5.61 18.84
N GLY A 135 0.43 -5.47 20.06
CA GLY A 135 1.09 -5.98 21.26
C GLY A 135 1.03 -7.50 21.32
N ASP A 136 1.93 -8.09 22.10
CA ASP A 136 1.85 -9.50 22.50
C ASP A 136 0.67 -9.66 23.46
N SER A 137 -0.53 -9.83 22.93
CA SER A 137 -1.75 -10.21 23.65
C SER A 137 -2.32 -9.17 24.61
N LEU A 138 -3.63 -8.93 24.44
CA LEU A 138 -4.53 -8.59 25.53
C LEU A 138 -4.31 -9.58 26.68
N GLY A 139 -3.71 -9.11 27.76
CA GLY A 139 -3.82 -9.77 29.06
C GLY A 139 -5.27 -9.68 29.53
N TRP A 140 -6.13 -10.56 29.01
CA TRP A 140 -7.42 -10.86 29.63
C TRP A 140 -7.13 -11.76 30.82
N SER A 141 -6.74 -11.14 31.94
CA SER A 141 -6.84 -11.79 33.25
C SER A 141 -8.31 -11.74 33.64
N GLY A 142 -8.95 -12.90 33.71
CA GLY A 142 -10.28 -13.07 34.29
C GLY A 142 -10.32 -12.80 35.79
#